data_AF-A0A9P9TGX3-F1
#
_entry.id   AF-A0A9P9TGX3-F1
#
_cell.length_a   1.000
_cell.length_b   1.000
_cell.length_c   1.000
_cell.angle_alpha   90.00
_cell.angle_beta   90.00
_cell.angle_gamma   90.00
#
_symmetry.space_group_name_H-M   'P 1'
#
loop_
_entity.id
_entity.type
_entity.pdbx_description
1 polymer ?
#
loop_
_entity_poly.entity_id
_entity_poly.type
_entity_poly.pdbx_seq_one_letter_code
_entity_poly.pdbx_strand_id
1 'polypeptide(L)'
;MRSFVVVTSILALVAAVPTPQALSSNTKANAMAYVRLIGDSNQHYSTGDTQTPSLPRGSVIPVLLGQSLDFSFSAPRIQAIEIARVAQGQSLSGIAVAKDDEDVVCKASMNGSSKGPSFRLGDVRVLLDGGRTVKLTGLTCGVEKRA
;
A
#
# COMPACT_ATOMS: atom_id res chain seq x y z
N MET A 1 -33.31 -54.43 52.78
CA MET A 1 -32.46 -53.62 51.87
C MET A 1 -33.34 -52.58 51.19
N ARG A 2 -33.28 -51.31 51.59
CA ARG A 2 -33.91 -50.18 50.87
C ARG A 2 -33.04 -48.94 51.08
N SER A 3 -32.32 -48.57 50.02
CA SER A 3 -31.50 -47.37 49.94
C SER A 3 -32.36 -46.18 49.55
N PHE A 4 -32.14 -45.01 50.16
CA PHE A 4 -32.66 -43.73 49.67
C PHE A 4 -31.48 -42.88 49.20
N VAL A 5 -31.56 -42.50 47.92
CA VAL A 5 -30.57 -41.73 47.18
C VAL A 5 -30.78 -40.25 47.45
N VAL A 6 -29.72 -39.57 47.87
CA VAL A 6 -29.67 -38.10 48.01
C VAL A 6 -29.59 -37.50 46.61
N VAL A 7 -30.57 -36.68 46.23
CA VAL A 7 -30.54 -35.90 44.99
C VAL A 7 -30.00 -34.51 45.30
N THR A 8 -28.71 -34.29 45.05
CA THR A 8 -28.08 -32.97 45.09
C THR A 8 -28.29 -32.26 43.76
N SER A 9 -29.16 -31.24 43.78
CA SER A 9 -29.37 -30.32 42.66
C SER A 9 -28.13 -29.45 42.46
N ILE A 10 -27.32 -29.76 41.45
CA ILE A 10 -26.20 -28.91 41.02
C ILE A 10 -26.79 -27.79 40.16
N LEU A 11 -26.86 -26.57 40.71
CA LEU A 11 -27.09 -25.36 39.93
C LEU A 11 -25.90 -25.18 38.97
N ALA A 12 -26.11 -25.49 37.69
CA ALA A 12 -25.16 -25.14 36.64
C ALA A 12 -25.27 -23.64 36.36
N LEU A 13 -24.25 -22.89 36.79
CA LEU A 13 -24.05 -21.49 36.41
C LEU A 13 -23.67 -21.46 34.92
N VAL A 14 -24.61 -21.09 34.05
CA VAL A 14 -24.31 -20.82 32.64
C VAL A 14 -23.54 -19.51 32.58
N ALA A 15 -22.21 -19.60 32.47
CA ALA A 15 -21.38 -18.46 32.14
C ALA A 15 -21.80 -17.97 30.75
N ALA A 16 -22.54 -16.86 30.71
CA ALA A 16 -22.80 -16.12 29.48
C ALA A 16 -21.46 -15.56 28.98
N VAL A 17 -20.76 -16.34 28.15
CA VAL A 17 -19.62 -15.82 27.41
C VAL A 17 -20.19 -14.82 26.41
N PRO A 18 -19.83 -13.53 26.48
CA PRO A 18 -20.21 -12.60 25.43
C PRO A 18 -19.57 -13.13 24.14
N THR A 19 -20.40 -13.64 23.24
CA THR A 19 -19.98 -13.97 21.87
C THR A 19 -19.35 -12.71 21.31
N PRO A 20 -18.06 -12.72 20.90
CA PRO A 20 -17.49 -11.58 20.23
C PRO A 20 -18.36 -11.30 19.01
N GLN A 21 -19.04 -10.15 19.02
CA GLN A 21 -19.69 -9.66 17.82
C GLN A 21 -18.60 -9.61 16.76
N ALA A 22 -18.71 -10.48 15.76
CA ALA A 22 -17.95 -10.31 14.54
C ALA A 22 -18.32 -8.91 14.05
N LEU A 23 -17.37 -7.97 14.20
CA LEU A 23 -17.42 -6.66 13.57
C LEU A 23 -17.77 -6.92 12.10
N SER A 24 -19.01 -6.63 11.75
CA SER A 24 -19.53 -6.73 10.40
C SER A 24 -18.54 -6.02 9.49
N SER A 25 -17.78 -6.75 8.67
CA SER A 25 -16.74 -6.21 7.80
C SER A 25 -17.34 -5.51 6.56
N ASN A 26 -18.48 -4.83 6.74
CA ASN A 26 -19.12 -4.04 5.69
C ASN A 26 -18.40 -2.70 5.42
N THR A 27 -17.31 -2.40 6.15
CA THR A 27 -16.35 -1.40 5.70
C THR A 27 -15.62 -1.99 4.50
N LYS A 28 -16.03 -1.63 3.28
CA LYS A 28 -15.27 -1.97 2.06
C LYS A 28 -13.83 -1.53 2.28
N ALA A 29 -12.89 -2.48 2.22
CA ALA A 29 -11.47 -2.17 2.37
C ALA A 29 -11.08 -1.13 1.31
N ASN A 30 -10.27 -0.14 1.69
CA ASN A 30 -9.77 0.83 0.73
C ASN A 30 -8.78 0.16 -0.22
N ALA A 31 -8.92 0.43 -1.52
CA ALA A 31 -7.98 -0.05 -2.52
C ALA A 31 -6.63 0.64 -2.34
N MET A 32 -5.54 -0.12 -2.50
CA MET A 32 -4.18 0.34 -2.29
C MET A 32 -3.26 -0.10 -3.42
N ALA A 33 -2.40 0.80 -3.88
CA ALA A 33 -1.23 0.47 -4.69
C ALA A 33 -0.01 0.29 -3.77
N TYR A 34 0.74 -0.78 -3.94
CA TYR A 34 2.02 -0.98 -3.26
C TYR A 34 3.13 -0.59 -4.22
N VAL A 35 3.73 0.57 -3.99
CA VAL A 35 4.74 1.15 -4.88
C VAL A 35 6.12 0.85 -4.34
N ARG A 36 6.98 0.26 -5.17
CA ARG A 36 8.37 -0.03 -4.84
C ARG A 36 9.26 1.11 -5.34
N LEU A 37 9.99 1.69 -4.41
CA LEU A 37 10.97 2.74 -4.60
C LEU A 37 12.35 2.11 -4.66
N ILE A 38 13.07 2.28 -5.77
CA ILE A 38 14.35 1.61 -6.01
C ILE A 38 15.44 2.68 -6.09
N GLY A 39 16.43 2.58 -5.21
CA GLY A 39 17.56 3.50 -5.12
C GLY A 39 18.23 3.38 -3.75
N ASP A 40 19.32 4.09 -3.56
CA ASP A 40 20.01 4.14 -2.27
C ASP A 40 19.34 5.18 -1.37
N SER A 41 18.75 4.72 -0.26
CA SER A 41 18.21 5.61 0.78
C SER A 41 19.30 6.34 1.56
N ASN A 42 20.58 6.02 1.35
CA ASN A 42 21.68 6.71 2.02
C ASN A 42 21.85 8.13 1.45
N GLN A 43 21.65 9.09 2.35
CA GLN A 43 21.73 10.54 2.15
C GLN A 43 23.10 11.07 1.66
N HIS A 44 24.11 10.19 1.50
CA HIS A 44 25.49 10.58 1.22
C HIS A 44 25.78 10.92 -0.25
N TYR A 45 24.90 10.56 -1.20
CA TYR A 45 25.14 10.76 -2.63
C TYR A 45 24.29 11.88 -3.22
N SER A 46 24.91 12.78 -3.98
CA SER A 46 24.27 13.94 -4.60
C SER A 46 23.21 13.55 -5.65
N THR A 47 22.28 14.47 -5.91
CA THR A 47 21.28 14.32 -6.98
C THR A 47 21.97 14.46 -8.34
N GLY A 48 21.68 13.60 -9.32
CA GLY A 48 22.26 13.66 -10.67
C GLY A 48 23.36 12.64 -11.00
N ASP A 49 23.78 11.82 -10.05
CA ASP A 49 24.69 10.71 -10.30
C ASP A 49 23.93 9.45 -10.77
N THR A 50 24.49 8.73 -11.74
CA THR A 50 24.00 7.41 -12.13
C THR A 50 24.72 6.39 -11.26
N GLN A 51 23.99 5.66 -10.42
CA GLN A 51 24.59 4.58 -9.62
C GLN A 51 23.84 3.29 -9.87
N THR A 52 24.54 2.15 -9.81
CA THR A 52 23.90 0.84 -9.76
C THR A 52 23.26 0.68 -8.39
N PRO A 53 21.94 0.45 -8.27
CA PRO A 53 21.29 0.30 -6.97
C PRO A 53 21.96 -0.82 -6.16
N SER A 54 22.43 -0.49 -4.96
CA SER A 54 23.06 -1.44 -4.03
C SER A 54 22.06 -2.48 -3.47
N LEU A 55 20.76 -2.18 -3.52
CA LEU A 55 19.68 -3.05 -3.08
C LEU A 55 18.81 -3.47 -4.27
N PRO A 56 18.78 -4.76 -4.66
CA PRO A 56 17.97 -5.21 -5.78
C PRO A 56 16.45 -5.12 -5.52
N ARG A 57 16.01 -4.85 -4.28
CA ARG A 57 14.60 -4.95 -3.87
C ARG A 57 13.90 -3.63 -3.49
N GLY A 58 14.63 -2.52 -3.33
CA GLY A 58 14.03 -1.22 -2.97
C GLY A 58 13.22 -1.25 -1.66
N SER A 59 12.52 -0.14 -1.35
CA SER A 59 11.53 -0.06 -0.27
C SER A 59 10.11 -0.05 -0.85
N VAL A 60 9.14 -0.66 -0.18
CA VAL A 60 7.73 -0.69 -0.64
C VAL A 60 6.89 0.18 0.26
N ILE A 61 6.14 1.10 -0.34
CA ILE A 61 5.19 1.98 0.37
C ILE A 61 3.76 1.71 -0.10
N PRO A 62 2.78 1.63 0.82
CA PRO A 62 1.37 1.58 0.46
C PRO A 62 0.85 2.98 0.13
N VAL A 63 0.08 3.11 -0.95
CA VAL A 63 -0.57 4.35 -1.38
C VAL A 63 -2.06 4.06 -1.55
N LEU A 64 -2.92 4.78 -0.83
CA LEU A 64 -4.37 4.67 -1.02
C LEU A 64 -4.75 5.24 -2.40
N LEU A 65 -5.60 4.54 -3.14
CA LEU A 65 -6.02 5.01 -4.46
C LEU A 65 -6.93 6.25 -4.33
N GLY A 66 -6.49 7.35 -4.93
CA GLY A 66 -7.08 8.69 -4.78
C GLY A 66 -6.35 9.58 -3.78
N GLN A 67 -5.35 9.06 -3.05
CA GLN A 67 -4.51 9.86 -2.15
C GLN A 67 -3.28 10.39 -2.87
N SER A 68 -2.85 11.60 -2.50
CA SER A 68 -1.53 12.14 -2.83
C SER A 68 -0.63 12.12 -1.60
N LEU A 69 0.56 11.54 -1.72
CA LEU A 69 1.62 11.59 -0.73
C LEU A 69 2.57 12.74 -1.09
N ASP A 70 2.88 13.56 -0.10
CA ASP A 70 3.85 14.66 -0.19
C ASP A 70 5.12 14.29 0.59
N PHE A 71 6.26 14.38 -0.08
CA PHE A 71 7.57 14.09 0.49
C PHE A 71 8.46 15.34 0.54
N SER A 72 7.92 16.55 0.40
CA SER A 72 8.70 17.78 0.31
C SER A 72 9.66 18.02 1.49
N PHE A 73 9.33 17.53 2.69
CA PHE A 73 10.16 17.65 3.89
C PHE A 73 11.13 16.48 4.12
N SER A 74 10.90 15.33 3.47
CA SER A 74 11.65 14.09 3.68
C SER A 74 11.74 13.26 2.39
N ALA A 75 12.15 13.90 1.30
CA ALA A 75 12.16 13.33 -0.05
C ALA A 75 13.13 12.14 -0.16
N PRO A 76 12.65 10.90 -0.40
CA PRO A 76 13.54 9.78 -0.65
C PRO A 76 14.27 9.98 -1.98
N ARG A 77 15.55 9.59 -2.01
CA ARG A 77 16.37 9.57 -3.22
C ARG A 77 16.21 8.23 -3.91
N ILE A 78 15.77 8.24 -5.16
CA ILE A 78 15.42 7.04 -5.92
C ILE A 78 15.91 7.16 -7.36
N GLN A 79 16.05 6.02 -8.04
CA GLN A 79 16.47 5.91 -9.44
C GLN A 79 15.41 5.25 -10.30
N ALA A 80 14.59 4.40 -9.69
CA ALA A 80 13.50 3.73 -10.36
C ALA A 80 12.29 3.54 -9.45
N ILE A 81 11.13 3.36 -10.06
CA ILE A 81 9.86 3.14 -9.38
C ILE A 81 9.04 2.09 -10.13
N GLU A 82 8.26 1.30 -9.41
CA GLU A 82 7.32 0.33 -10.00
C GLU A 82 6.10 0.14 -9.09
N ILE A 83 4.95 -0.21 -9.66
CA ILE A 83 3.81 -0.72 -8.89
C ILE A 83 4.04 -2.22 -8.70
N ALA A 84 4.28 -2.66 -7.46
CA ALA A 84 4.58 -4.06 -7.17
C ALA A 84 3.32 -4.94 -7.11
N ARG A 85 2.18 -4.38 -6.69
CA ARG A 85 0.87 -5.03 -6.63
C ARG A 85 -0.24 -4.02 -6.34
N VAL A 86 -1.48 -4.40 -6.62
CA VAL A 86 -2.69 -3.64 -6.23
C VAL A 86 -3.57 -4.51 -5.34
N ALA A 87 -3.94 -3.99 -4.16
CA ALA A 87 -4.94 -4.62 -3.31
C ALA A 87 -6.35 -4.19 -3.72
N GLN A 88 -7.22 -5.19 -3.81
CA GLN A 88 -8.64 -5.00 -4.08
C GLN A 88 -9.30 -4.10 -3.03
N GLY A 89 -10.32 -3.37 -3.44
CA GLY A 89 -11.08 -2.52 -2.55
C GLY A 89 -11.87 -1.46 -3.28
N GLN A 90 -12.18 -0.37 -2.58
CA GLN A 90 -12.76 0.82 -3.17
C GLN A 90 -11.75 1.99 -3.10
N SER A 91 -11.57 2.72 -4.21
CA SER A 91 -10.79 3.95 -4.21
C SER A 91 -11.49 5.03 -3.36
N LEU A 92 -10.76 6.07 -2.98
CA LEU A 92 -11.34 7.24 -2.30
C LEU A 92 -12.39 7.98 -3.15
N SER A 93 -12.35 7.79 -4.48
CA SER A 93 -13.38 8.28 -5.41
C SER A 93 -14.58 7.34 -5.58
N GLY A 94 -14.65 6.25 -4.82
CA GLY A 94 -15.77 5.30 -4.86
C GLY A 94 -15.70 4.24 -5.96
N ILE A 95 -14.61 4.19 -6.74
CA ILE A 95 -14.42 3.22 -7.83
C ILE A 95 -14.00 1.88 -7.24
N ALA A 96 -14.66 0.79 -7.63
CA ALA A 96 -14.26 -0.56 -7.25
C ALA A 96 -13.01 -0.97 -8.03
N VAL A 97 -12.03 -1.53 -7.34
CA VAL A 97 -10.73 -1.91 -7.89
C VAL A 97 -10.48 -3.39 -7.61
N ALA A 98 -10.13 -4.13 -8.65
CA ALA A 98 -9.80 -5.55 -8.52
C ALA A 98 -8.41 -5.74 -7.90
N LYS A 99 -8.09 -6.97 -7.49
CA LYS A 99 -6.71 -7.31 -7.14
C LYS A 99 -5.87 -7.24 -8.41
N ASP A 100 -4.72 -6.57 -8.33
CA ASP A 100 -3.78 -6.41 -9.45
C ASP A 100 -4.45 -5.80 -10.70
N ASP A 101 -5.30 -4.80 -10.48
CA ASP A 101 -6.02 -4.04 -11.51
C ASP A 101 -5.06 -3.18 -12.37
N GLU A 102 -5.07 -3.42 -13.69
CA GLU A 102 -4.19 -2.75 -14.66
C GLU A 102 -4.59 -1.30 -14.97
N ASP A 103 -5.81 -0.89 -14.60
CA ASP A 103 -6.29 0.49 -14.76
C ASP A 103 -5.75 1.43 -13.68
N VAL A 104 -4.97 0.91 -12.73
CA VAL A 104 -4.28 1.71 -11.71
C VAL A 104 -3.04 2.37 -12.31
N VAL A 105 -3.04 3.71 -12.25
CA VAL A 105 -1.95 4.55 -12.69
C VAL A 105 -1.42 5.35 -11.50
N CYS A 106 -0.11 5.34 -11.34
CA CYS A 106 0.58 6.19 -10.38
C CYS A 106 1.38 7.27 -11.13
N LYS A 107 1.47 8.45 -10.53
CA LYS A 107 2.26 9.58 -11.03
C LYS A 107 3.24 10.02 -9.96
N ALA A 108 4.51 10.11 -10.33
CA ALA A 108 5.56 10.63 -9.46
C ALA A 108 5.85 12.11 -9.76
N SER A 109 6.14 12.87 -8.72
CA SER A 109 6.65 14.25 -8.78
C SER A 109 8.09 14.24 -8.25
N MET A 110 9.02 14.88 -8.98
CA MET A 110 10.44 14.76 -8.70
C MET A 110 11.14 16.12 -8.66
N ASN A 111 12.21 16.22 -7.86
CA ASN A 111 13.10 17.38 -7.76
C ASN A 111 12.37 18.71 -7.50
N GLY A 112 11.27 18.67 -6.74
CA GLY A 112 10.46 19.86 -6.42
C GLY A 112 9.56 20.33 -7.57
N SER A 113 9.46 19.55 -8.65
CA SER A 113 8.53 19.79 -9.76
C SER A 113 7.29 18.91 -9.63
N SER A 114 6.14 19.42 -10.11
CA SER A 114 4.92 18.63 -10.31
C SER A 114 4.97 17.73 -11.56
N LYS A 115 6.08 17.80 -12.30
CA LYS A 115 6.35 16.95 -13.47
C LYS A 115 7.08 15.68 -13.04
N GLY A 116 6.68 14.58 -13.67
CA GLY A 116 7.35 13.29 -13.56
C GLY A 116 6.55 12.21 -14.29
N PRO A 117 7.07 10.97 -14.32
CA PRO A 117 6.47 9.90 -15.09
C PRO A 117 5.16 9.42 -14.47
N SER A 118 4.23 9.05 -15.35
CA SER A 118 3.12 8.17 -15.01
C SER A 118 3.53 6.73 -15.32
N PHE A 119 3.11 5.80 -14.47
CA PHE A 119 3.45 4.39 -14.58
C PHE A 119 2.31 3.51 -14.08
N ARG A 120 2.21 2.31 -14.62
CA ARG A 120 1.09 1.37 -14.43
C ARG A 120 1.56 0.06 -13.82
N LEU A 121 0.61 -0.72 -13.36
CA LEU A 121 0.88 -2.11 -12.99
C LEU A 121 1.30 -2.88 -14.24
N GLY A 122 2.37 -3.68 -14.11
CA GLY A 122 2.97 -4.40 -15.25
C GLY A 122 4.14 -3.66 -15.93
N ASP A 123 4.29 -2.35 -15.68
CA ASP A 123 5.53 -1.65 -16.04
C ASP A 123 6.66 -2.23 -15.17
N VAL A 124 7.51 -3.06 -15.78
CA VAL A 124 8.53 -3.86 -15.08
C VAL A 124 9.38 -3.02 -14.14
N ARG A 125 9.76 -1.81 -14.60
CA ARG A 125 10.51 -0.82 -13.83
C ARG A 125 10.59 0.49 -14.60
N VAL A 126 10.13 1.59 -14.02
CA VAL A 126 10.27 2.92 -14.64
C VAL A 126 11.53 3.58 -14.13
N LEU A 127 12.52 3.72 -15.01
CA LEU A 127 13.75 4.46 -14.73
C LEU A 127 13.45 5.96 -14.70
N LEU A 128 13.89 6.63 -13.64
CA LEU A 128 13.69 8.05 -13.43
C LEU A 128 14.91 8.81 -13.96
N ASP A 129 14.68 9.86 -14.74
CA ASP A 129 15.74 10.70 -15.34
C ASP A 129 16.87 9.87 -15.99
N GLY A 130 16.50 8.81 -16.73
CA GLY A 130 17.47 7.91 -17.39
C GLY A 130 18.27 7.00 -16.45
N GLY A 131 17.82 6.81 -15.21
CA GLY A 131 18.49 6.01 -14.18
C GLY A 131 19.34 6.84 -13.20
N ARG A 132 19.27 8.17 -13.29
CA ARG A 132 19.93 9.07 -12.33
C ARG A 132 19.17 9.11 -11.02
N THR A 133 19.89 9.34 -9.93
CA THR A 133 19.26 9.53 -8.63
C THR A 133 18.51 10.87 -8.60
N VAL A 134 17.20 10.81 -8.33
CA VAL A 134 16.28 11.94 -8.19
C VAL A 134 15.65 11.98 -6.81
N LYS A 135 15.20 13.17 -6.39
CA LYS A 135 14.40 13.32 -5.16
C LYS A 135 12.93 13.11 -5.50
N LEU A 136 12.28 12.11 -4.92
CA LEU A 136 10.83 11.97 -5.00
C LEU A 136 10.17 12.99 -4.07
N THR A 137 9.41 13.92 -4.62
CA THR A 137 8.72 14.97 -3.84
C THR A 137 7.22 14.71 -3.73
N GLY A 138 6.65 13.87 -4.59
CA GLY A 138 5.25 13.47 -4.45
C GLY A 138 4.92 12.19 -5.20
N LEU A 139 3.85 11.52 -4.77
CA LEU A 139 3.34 10.31 -5.39
C LEU A 139 1.82 10.29 -5.27
N THR A 140 1.13 10.10 -6.39
CA THR A 140 -0.34 9.99 -6.42
C THR A 140 -0.71 8.78 -7.24
N CYS A 141 -1.66 7.97 -6.76
CA CYS A 141 -2.17 6.82 -7.50
C CYS A 141 -3.69 6.90 -7.64
N GLY A 142 -4.22 6.50 -8.79
CA GLY A 142 -5.64 6.55 -9.08
C GLY A 142 -6.04 5.55 -10.17
N VAL A 143 -7.35 5.43 -10.40
CA VAL A 143 -7.90 4.61 -11.48
C VAL A 143 -8.11 5.51 -12.69
N GLU A 144 -7.52 5.16 -13.83
CA GLU A 144 -7.66 5.87 -15.09
C GLU A 144 -8.22 4.90 -16.14
N LYS A 145 -9.53 4.97 -16.38
CA LYS A 145 -10.18 4.13 -17.38
C LYS A 145 -9.60 4.43 -18.76
N ARG A 146 -9.16 3.40 -19.48
CA ARG A 146 -8.83 3.53 -20.91
C ARG A 146 -10.08 3.98 -21.66
N ALA A 147 -9.94 5.04 -22.44
CA ALA A 147 -10.94 5.47 -23.42
C ALA A 147 -10.95 4.52 -24.62
#